data_AF-A0A383VUE8-F1
#
_entry.id   AF-A0A383VUE8-F1
#
_cell.length_a   1.000
_cell.length_b   1.000
_cell.length_c   1.000
_cell.angle_alpha   90.00
_cell.angle_beta   90.00
_cell.angle_gamma   90.00
#
_symmetry.space_group_name_H-M   'P 1'
#
loop_
_entity.id
_entity.type
_entity.pdbx_description
1 polymer ?
#
loop_
_entity_poly.entity_id
_entity_poly.type
_entity_poly.pdbx_seq_one_letter_code
_entity_poly.pdbx_strand_id
1 'polypeptide(L)'
;MASLAHALDHRCSTTAAAAKRDQAQEQQPWIQVGLGLAAAATAVAVGLGAAALPAQAVTSEQLLFLEAWRAVDRAYVDKSFNGQSWFKLRETYLKKEPMDRRAQTYDAIRKLLAVLDDPFTRFLEPSRLAALRRGTA
;
A
#
# COMPACT_ATOMS: atom_id res chain seq x y z
N MET A 1 -87.77 -30.96 -3.19
CA MET A 1 -87.73 -29.73 -4.01
C MET A 1 -86.42 -29.77 -4.76
N ALA A 2 -86.42 -30.34 -5.98
CA ALA A 2 -86.39 -29.59 -7.24
C ALA A 2 -85.00 -28.94 -7.45
N SER A 3 -84.29 -29.02 -8.57
CA SER A 3 -84.50 -29.60 -9.89
C SER A 3 -83.25 -29.21 -10.70
N LEU A 4 -82.88 -30.02 -11.69
CA LEU A 4 -82.44 -29.62 -13.05
C LEU A 4 -81.36 -28.52 -13.20
N ALA A 5 -80.16 -28.85 -13.68
CA ALA A 5 -79.79 -29.01 -15.11
C ALA A 5 -79.49 -27.69 -15.85
N HIS A 6 -78.24 -27.55 -16.33
CA HIS A 6 -77.90 -26.91 -17.61
C HIS A 6 -76.48 -27.36 -17.99
N ALA A 7 -76.34 -28.36 -18.87
CA ALA A 7 -76.22 -28.22 -20.33
C ALA A 7 -74.95 -27.44 -20.71
N LEU A 8 -73.92 -28.14 -21.21
CA LEU A 8 -73.50 -28.20 -22.63
C LEU A 8 -72.81 -26.89 -23.06
N ASP A 9 -71.67 -26.85 -23.73
CA ASP A 9 -71.46 -27.33 -25.10
C ASP A 9 -70.04 -26.82 -25.49
N HIS A 10 -69.13 -27.67 -25.97
CA HIS A 10 -68.74 -27.80 -27.39
C HIS A 10 -67.60 -26.90 -27.92
N ARG A 11 -66.70 -27.59 -28.66
CA ARG A 11 -65.68 -27.10 -29.60
C ARG A 11 -64.53 -26.35 -28.94
N CYS A 12 -63.30 -26.38 -29.40
CA CYS A 12 -62.58 -26.84 -30.58
C CYS A 12 -61.11 -26.84 -30.06
N SER A 13 -60.13 -27.63 -30.46
CA SER A 13 -59.79 -28.22 -31.74
C SER A 13 -58.49 -28.99 -31.48
N THR A 14 -58.47 -30.29 -31.77
CA THR A 14 -57.26 -31.04 -32.14
C THR A 14 -57.01 -30.72 -33.62
N THR A 15 -55.82 -30.54 -34.20
CA THR A 15 -54.50 -31.12 -34.07
C THR A 15 -53.53 -30.22 -34.86
N ALA A 16 -52.23 -30.28 -34.58
CA ALA A 16 -51.21 -30.73 -35.54
C ALA A 16 -49.81 -30.33 -35.07
N ALA A 17 -48.98 -31.36 -34.94
CA ALA A 17 -47.56 -31.28 -34.71
C ALA A 17 -46.84 -30.49 -35.81
N ALA A 18 -45.76 -29.82 -35.41
CA ALA A 18 -44.43 -29.86 -36.01
C ALA A 18 -43.82 -28.46 -35.96
N ALA A 19 -42.81 -28.27 -35.11
CA ALA A 19 -41.55 -27.66 -35.52
C ALA A 19 -40.66 -27.37 -34.29
N LYS A 20 -39.43 -27.87 -34.40
CA LYS A 20 -38.19 -27.20 -33.97
C LYS A 20 -37.95 -27.16 -32.45
N ARG A 21 -37.13 -28.07 -31.92
CA ARG A 21 -35.65 -27.98 -31.92
C ARG A 21 -35.17 -26.55 -31.59
N ASP A 22 -35.30 -26.11 -30.35
CA ASP A 22 -34.50 -25.00 -29.79
C ASP A 22 -34.68 -24.79 -28.26
N GLN A 23 -35.11 -25.82 -27.53
CA GLN A 23 -35.37 -25.74 -26.07
C GLN A 23 -34.55 -26.80 -25.34
N ALA A 24 -33.24 -26.82 -25.62
CA ALA A 24 -32.28 -27.70 -24.96
C ALA A 24 -31.11 -26.88 -24.42
N GLN A 25 -31.39 -25.82 -23.66
CA GLN A 25 -30.37 -25.23 -22.80
C GLN A 25 -30.98 -24.28 -21.78
N GLU A 26 -31.58 -24.80 -20.71
CA GLU A 26 -31.53 -24.11 -19.41
C GLU A 26 -31.96 -25.06 -18.28
N GLN A 27 -31.00 -25.25 -17.36
CA GLN A 27 -31.19 -25.42 -15.92
C GLN A 27 -31.84 -26.74 -15.41
N GLN A 28 -31.05 -27.57 -14.72
CA GLN A 28 -30.98 -27.62 -13.23
C GLN A 28 -30.02 -28.76 -12.78
N PRO A 29 -29.56 -28.83 -11.51
CA PRO A 29 -28.18 -29.13 -11.17
C PRO A 29 -28.07 -30.44 -10.37
N TRP A 30 -27.31 -31.41 -10.86
CA TRP A 30 -27.22 -32.70 -10.19
C TRP A 30 -25.78 -32.99 -9.79
N ILE A 31 -25.54 -32.78 -8.50
CA ILE A 31 -24.74 -33.63 -7.62
C ILE A 31 -24.39 -35.01 -8.25
N GLN A 32 -23.07 -35.30 -8.32
CA GLN A 32 -22.41 -36.59 -8.07
C GLN A 32 -21.92 -37.53 -9.21
N VAL A 33 -20.69 -37.99 -8.94
CA VAL A 33 -19.96 -39.22 -9.31
C VAL A 33 -19.66 -39.49 -10.79
N GLY A 34 -18.38 -39.29 -11.13
CA GLY A 34 -17.70 -39.97 -12.23
C GLY A 34 -16.23 -40.13 -11.88
N LEU A 35 -15.89 -41.19 -11.14
CA LEU A 35 -14.51 -41.61 -10.87
C LEU A 35 -13.83 -42.00 -12.19
N GLY A 36 -13.02 -41.09 -12.73
CA GLY A 36 -12.17 -41.34 -13.89
C GLY A 36 -10.71 -41.03 -13.54
N LEU A 37 -9.94 -42.06 -13.23
CA LEU A 37 -8.51 -41.96 -12.94
C LEU A 37 -7.75 -41.67 -14.26
N ALA A 38 -7.18 -40.47 -14.40
CA ALA A 38 -6.09 -40.20 -15.33
C ALA A 38 -5.04 -39.35 -14.62
N ALA A 39 -3.92 -39.98 -14.28
CA ALA A 39 -2.76 -39.32 -13.70
C ALA A 39 -2.13 -38.38 -14.74
N ALA A 40 -2.23 -37.07 -14.50
CA ALA A 40 -1.36 -36.07 -15.11
C ALA A 40 -0.87 -35.15 -14.00
N ALA A 41 0.32 -35.44 -13.48
CA ALA A 41 1.01 -34.60 -12.52
C ALA A 41 1.33 -33.24 -13.17
N THR A 42 0.54 -32.22 -12.89
CA THR A 42 0.93 -30.84 -13.16
C THR A 42 1.85 -30.38 -12.04
N ALA A 43 3.14 -30.69 -12.17
CA ALA A 43 4.17 -30.02 -11.38
C ALA A 43 4.20 -28.54 -11.81
N VAL A 44 3.47 -27.68 -11.11
CA VAL A 44 3.65 -26.23 -11.23
C VAL A 44 4.99 -25.91 -10.58
N ALA A 45 6.02 -25.75 -11.39
CA ALA A 45 7.29 -25.22 -10.95
C ALA A 45 7.09 -23.77 -10.49
N VAL A 46 7.01 -23.57 -9.17
CA VAL A 46 7.08 -22.23 -8.56
C VAL A 46 8.53 -21.75 -8.66
N GLY A 47 8.90 -21.27 -9.85
CA GLY A 47 10.14 -20.56 -10.08
C GLY A 47 9.99 -19.09 -9.75
N LEU A 48 9.78 -18.72 -8.47
CA LEU A 48 10.00 -17.34 -8.04
C LEU A 48 11.50 -17.16 -7.77
N GLY A 49 12.26 -16.95 -8.84
CA GLY A 49 13.53 -16.26 -8.74
C GLY A 49 13.27 -14.82 -8.35
N ALA A 50 13.07 -14.56 -7.05
CA ALA A 50 13.12 -13.21 -6.52
C ALA A 50 14.57 -12.73 -6.66
N ALA A 51 14.90 -12.11 -7.79
CA ALA A 51 16.08 -11.28 -7.87
C ALA A 51 15.92 -10.23 -6.78
N ALA A 52 16.66 -10.39 -5.68
CA ALA A 52 16.72 -9.39 -4.64
C ALA A 52 17.21 -8.11 -5.31
N LEU A 53 16.32 -7.13 -5.46
CA LEU A 53 16.71 -5.79 -5.86
C LEU A 53 17.83 -5.37 -4.89
N PRO A 54 18.95 -4.81 -5.38
CA PRO A 54 19.98 -4.34 -4.48
C PRO A 54 19.32 -3.38 -3.50
N ALA A 55 19.32 -3.71 -2.21
CA ALA A 55 18.83 -2.79 -1.20
C ALA A 55 19.85 -1.65 -1.12
N GLN A 56 19.45 -0.45 -1.56
CA GLN A 56 20.28 0.74 -1.42
C GLN A 56 20.41 1.00 0.08
N ALA A 57 21.56 0.62 0.64
CA ALA A 57 21.87 0.88 2.02
C ALA A 57 21.88 2.40 2.27
N VAL A 58 21.25 2.83 3.36
CA VAL A 58 21.31 4.22 3.81
C VAL A 58 22.77 4.58 4.05
N THR A 59 23.23 5.69 3.48
CA THR A 59 24.64 6.11 3.63
C THR A 59 24.91 6.59 5.06
N SER A 60 26.18 6.55 5.49
CA SER A 60 26.60 7.06 6.81
C SER A 60 26.20 8.53 7.02
N GLU A 61 26.21 9.32 5.95
CA GLU A 61 25.84 10.73 5.96
C GLU A 61 24.31 10.92 6.07
N GLN A 62 23.53 10.11 5.36
CA GLN A 62 22.07 10.09 5.53
C GLN A 62 21.65 9.63 6.93
N LEU A 63 22.37 8.67 7.53
CA LEU A 63 22.14 8.25 8.92
C LEU A 63 22.37 9.39 9.91
N LEU A 64 23.44 10.18 9.72
CA LEU A 64 23.72 11.35 10.55
C LEU A 64 22.61 12.41 10.45
N PHE A 65 22.13 12.68 9.24
CA PHE A 65 20.98 13.56 9.02
C PHE A 65 19.73 13.03 9.72
N LEU A 66 19.45 11.72 9.62
CA LEU A 66 18.31 11.08 10.26
C LEU A 66 18.37 11.12 11.79
N GLU A 67 19.57 11.03 12.37
CA GLU A 67 19.78 11.16 13.80
C GLU A 67 19.43 12.58 14.29
N ALA A 68 19.91 13.61 13.59
CA ALA A 68 19.55 14.99 13.88
C ALA A 68 18.04 15.24 13.73
N TRP A 69 17.45 14.75 12.64
CA TRP A 69 16.00 14.84 12.41
C TRP A 69 15.19 14.17 13.53
N ARG A 70 15.62 12.97 13.99
CA ARG A 70 14.98 12.24 15.10
C ARG A 70 15.14 12.95 16.45
N ALA A 71 16.28 13.59 16.68
CA ALA A 71 16.51 14.34 17.91
C ALA A 71 15.48 15.48 18.04
N VAL A 72 15.26 16.23 16.94
CA VAL A 72 14.25 17.29 16.88
C VAL A 72 12.84 16.72 16.98
N ASP A 73 12.51 15.68 16.20
CA ASP A 73 11.19 15.05 16.22
C ASP A 73 10.73 14.69 17.66
N ARG A 74 11.65 14.12 18.44
CA ARG A 74 11.39 13.72 19.82
C ARG A 74 11.40 14.89 20.80
N ALA A 75 12.42 15.75 20.75
CA ALA A 75 12.69 16.72 21.81
C ALA A 75 12.16 18.14 21.53
N TYR A 76 11.77 18.46 20.29
CA TYR A 76 11.29 19.81 19.96
C TYR A 76 9.98 20.12 20.68
N VAL A 77 9.89 21.35 21.19
CA VAL A 77 8.83 21.81 22.09
C VAL A 77 7.47 21.88 21.39
N ASP A 78 7.45 22.37 20.15
CA ASP A 78 6.23 22.51 19.35
C ASP A 78 6.11 21.36 18.33
N LYS A 79 5.11 20.49 18.51
CA LYS A 79 4.87 19.35 17.60
C LYS A 79 4.21 19.75 16.28
N SER A 80 3.85 21.02 16.09
CA SER A 80 3.40 21.55 14.80
C SER A 80 4.57 21.86 13.84
N PHE A 81 5.80 21.93 14.36
CA PHE A 81 7.02 22.26 13.61
C PHE A 81 6.86 23.49 12.71
N ASN A 82 6.27 24.57 13.24
CA ASN A 82 5.98 25.80 12.49
C ASN A 82 5.03 25.58 11.29
N GLY A 83 4.03 24.70 11.46
CA GLY A 83 3.06 24.34 10.41
C GLY A 83 3.61 23.41 9.33
N GLN A 84 4.79 22.82 9.55
CA GLN A 84 5.46 21.98 8.56
C GLN A 84 5.28 20.50 8.86
N SER A 85 5.10 19.70 7.80
CA SER A 85 5.04 18.26 7.95
C SER A 85 6.44 17.68 8.10
N TRP A 86 6.87 17.48 9.33
CA TRP A 86 8.24 17.04 9.67
C TRP A 86 8.66 15.74 8.98
N PHE A 87 7.72 14.79 8.86
CA PHE A 87 7.96 13.52 8.16
C PHE A 87 8.13 13.70 6.64
N LYS A 88 7.34 14.58 6.01
CA LYS A 88 7.48 14.89 4.57
C LYS A 88 8.78 15.64 4.28
N LEU A 89 9.22 16.51 5.19
CA LEU A 89 10.51 17.20 5.07
C LEU A 89 11.66 16.18 5.06
N ARG A 90 11.64 15.18 5.95
CA ARG A 90 12.65 14.11 5.97
C ARG A 90 12.81 13.45 4.60
N GLU A 91 11.71 13.02 4.01
CA GLU A 91 11.73 12.34 2.71
C GLU A 91 12.20 13.29 1.60
N THR A 92 11.75 14.55 1.63
CA THR A 92 12.14 15.57 0.66
C THR A 92 13.64 15.84 0.71
N TYR A 93 14.21 16.00 1.90
CA TYR A 93 15.63 16.27 2.10
C TYR A 93 16.49 15.09 1.68
N LEU A 94 16.12 13.86 2.04
CA LEU A 94 16.85 12.66 1.62
C LEU A 94 16.88 12.47 0.10
N LYS A 95 15.89 12.99 -0.62
CA LYS A 95 15.80 12.92 -2.10
C LYS A 95 16.46 14.09 -2.82
N LYS A 96 16.41 15.29 -2.24
CA LYS A 96 16.79 16.54 -2.93
C LYS A 96 18.11 17.14 -2.47
N GLU A 97 18.49 16.97 -1.21
CA GLU A 97 19.72 17.56 -0.68
C GLU A 97 20.90 16.59 -0.92
N PRO A 98 22.01 17.07 -1.49
CA PRO A 98 23.22 16.26 -1.62
C PRO A 98 23.82 16.00 -0.24
N MET A 99 24.14 14.74 0.07
CA MET A 99 24.72 14.30 1.34
C MET A 99 25.87 13.31 1.10
N ASP A 100 26.77 13.64 0.17
CA ASP A 100 27.92 12.81 -0.18
C ASP A 100 29.11 13.03 0.76
N ARG A 101 29.17 14.23 1.37
CA ARG A 101 30.24 14.67 2.26
C ARG A 101 29.69 15.21 3.55
N ARG A 102 30.44 15.02 4.64
CA ARG A 102 30.09 15.49 5.99
C ARG A 102 29.68 16.96 6.07
N ALA A 103 30.39 17.83 5.36
CA ALA A 103 30.07 19.25 5.30
C ALA A 103 28.69 19.52 4.67
N GLN A 104 28.34 18.81 3.59
CA GLN A 104 27.04 18.94 2.93
C GLN A 104 25.91 18.45 3.86
N THR A 105 26.14 17.36 4.58
CA THR A 105 25.21 16.85 5.59
C THR A 105 24.96 17.89 6.69
N TYR A 106 26.02 18.54 7.18
CA TYR A 106 25.89 19.63 8.15
C TYR A 106 25.07 20.80 7.61
N ASP A 107 25.27 21.18 6.35
CA ASP A 107 24.46 22.22 5.71
C ASP A 107 23.00 21.80 5.54
N ALA A 108 22.74 20.54 5.17
CA ALA A 108 21.38 20.02 5.07
C ALA A 108 20.67 19.99 6.43
N ILE A 109 21.38 19.63 7.51
CA ILE A 109 20.83 19.73 8.88
C ILE A 109 20.55 21.20 9.23
N ARG A 110 21.47 22.13 8.95
CA ARG A 110 21.24 23.57 9.19
C ARG A 110 20.00 24.09 8.46
N LYS A 111 19.83 23.74 7.18
CA LYS A 111 18.65 24.09 6.38
C LYS A 111 17.36 23.50 6.96
N LEU A 112 17.40 22.23 7.39
CA LEU A 112 16.26 21.57 8.01
C LEU A 112 15.80 22.31 9.28
N LEU A 113 16.74 22.71 10.14
CA LEU A 113 16.43 23.44 11.37
C LEU A 113 15.92 24.87 11.11
N ALA A 114 16.41 25.53 10.06
CA ALA A 114 15.98 26.88 9.70
C ALA A 114 14.47 26.97 9.37
N VAL A 115 13.87 25.87 8.91
CA VAL A 115 12.42 25.80 8.63
C VAL A 115 11.56 25.97 9.90
N LEU A 116 12.13 25.70 11.08
CA LEU A 116 11.45 25.87 12.36
C LEU A 116 11.33 27.33 12.80
N ASP A 117 12.08 28.24 12.17
CA ASP A 117 12.12 29.68 12.49
C ASP A 117 12.44 29.98 13.96
N ASP A 118 13.24 29.12 14.60
CA ASP A 118 13.67 29.28 15.99
C ASP A 118 15.19 29.58 16.10
N PRO A 119 15.60 30.74 16.63
CA PRO A 119 17.01 31.09 16.77
C PRO A 119 17.79 30.19 17.76
N PHE A 120 17.11 29.46 18.64
CA PHE A 120 17.75 28.59 19.62
C PHE A 120 17.92 27.15 19.14
N THR A 121 17.10 26.70 18.19
CA THR A 121 17.24 25.38 17.56
C THR A 121 18.30 25.40 16.46
N ARG A 122 19.56 25.16 16.86
CA ARG A 122 20.73 25.21 15.97
C ARG A 122 21.56 23.94 15.99
N PHE A 123 22.19 23.64 14.86
CA PHE A 123 23.16 22.57 14.76
C PHE A 123 24.53 23.02 15.29
N LEU A 124 25.20 22.16 16.05
CA LEU A 124 26.55 22.40 16.58
C LEU A 124 27.53 21.41 15.99
N GLU A 125 28.55 21.92 15.31
CA GLU A 125 29.66 21.09 14.86
C GLU A 125 30.52 20.61 16.04
N PRO A 126 31.22 19.46 15.91
CA PRO A 126 31.98 18.87 17.00
C PRO A 126 32.99 19.84 17.64
N SER A 127 33.67 20.66 16.84
CA SER A 127 34.63 21.67 17.31
C SER A 127 33.97 22.74 18.18
N ARG A 128 32.79 23.24 17.76
CA ARG A 128 32.01 24.24 18.48
C ARG A 128 31.45 23.66 19.79
N LEU A 129 30.90 22.44 19.73
CA LEU A 129 30.43 21.75 20.93
C LEU A 129 31.57 21.52 21.93
N ALA A 130 32.75 21.12 21.46
CA ALA A 130 33.92 20.92 22.32
C ALA A 130 34.40 22.24 22.95
N ALA A 131 34.36 23.36 22.22
CA ALA A 131 34.70 24.68 22.76
C ALA A 131 33.73 25.11 23.87
N LEU A 132 32.42 24.92 23.67
CA LEU A 132 31.40 25.21 24.68
C LEU A 132 31.63 24.38 25.95
N ARG A 133 31.88 23.07 25.80
CA ARG A 133 32.12 22.17 26.95
C ARG A 133 33.37 22.51 27.76
N ARG A 134 34.43 23.00 27.11
CA ARG A 134 35.65 23.42 27.81
C ARG A 134 35.48 24.71 28.63
N GLY A 135 34.64 25.64 28.16
CA GLY A 135 34.36 26.88 28.87
C GLY A 135 33.42 26.73 30.07
N THR A 136 32.77 25.57 30.22
CA THR A 136 31.82 25.26 31.30
C THR A 136 32.42 24.37 32.40
N ALA A 137 33.70 24.01 32.30
CA ALA A 137 34.44 23.27 33.32
C ALA A 137 35.19 24.24 34.22
#